data_AF-A0A086BMA3-F1
#
_entry.id   AF-A0A086BMA3-F1
#
_cell.length_a   1.000
_cell.length_b   1.000
_cell.length_c   1.000
_cell.angle_alpha   90.00
_cell.angle_beta   90.00
_cell.angle_gamma   90.00
#
_symmetry.space_group_name_H-M   'P 1'
#
loop_
_entity.id
_entity.type
_entity.pdbx_description
1 polymer ?
#
loop_
_entity_poly.entity_id
_entity_poly.type
_entity_poly.pdbx_seq_one_letter_code
_entity_poly.pdbx_strand_id
1 'polypeptide(L)'
;MKNYYTLFLLGFSTLVFCQAPTNYYDGTQGLTGYPLKTKLSEIISNGHQDKGYNAIWTAFSTTDRDDFYENDGSILDMYSESPSGSDIYTYQHSIDQCGSQGFKKEGDCYNREHILPQSFFNAANPMRNDIHFVTPVDGWVNTMHSNLPYGEVFDPIKTSMAGAKRGNNTFPGYDGTVFEPIDEFKGDIARMLLYFITRYESRLHTFNSSNTDSPFDGSNDRGYKEWYINELIRWSKQDPVNQREINRNNAAYTFQGNRNPFIDHPEWVETIWTTTLVEDITPPTQVLNIKTTHLSTTSANIEWDASTDNVGVIGYIVYLNGQEQGKTTVNNYYFMGLTEDTDYEVKVVAIDAMRNRSTDSNILAFKTLKKNTEPGNSLYFSEYMEGSGYNKALEIANKTGNVVNLGGYTVKVQFNGTGDWKADLPLSGSLNNNSVYVIGHSKIATPCTPARIDLSTSSTTMTFNGNDAIGLFQGDTLVDIIGTFNDSSNYAVDKTLRRNVNAGNIQYNNSEWDIFAKDSCDDLGLINNNNTLKTQDSKAPANAITLVENPVKGGEVKFKGTQLKEVKKATVYNSLGKIVLSISNPFTNSNSIILKNELPGVYFIILDNTTFKFSIR
;
A
#
# COMPACT_ATOMS: atom_id res chain seq x y z
N MET A 1 -57.79 -57.99 -8.03
CA MET A 1 -57.72 -57.76 -9.49
C MET A 1 -58.69 -56.65 -9.87
N LYS A 2 -58.20 -55.41 -9.97
CA LYS A 2 -58.83 -54.31 -10.71
C LYS A 2 -57.70 -53.44 -11.24
N ASN A 3 -57.45 -53.55 -12.55
CA ASN A 3 -56.46 -52.76 -13.27
C ASN A 3 -57.11 -51.43 -13.65
N TYR A 4 -56.51 -50.32 -13.25
CA TYR A 4 -56.84 -48.99 -13.75
C TYR A 4 -55.77 -48.58 -14.75
N TYR A 5 -56.16 -48.41 -16.01
CA TYR A 5 -55.32 -47.83 -17.06
C TYR A 5 -55.45 -46.31 -16.97
N THR A 6 -54.38 -45.62 -16.57
CA THR A 6 -54.30 -44.16 -16.64
C THR A 6 -53.75 -43.77 -18.01
N LEU A 7 -54.59 -43.14 -18.81
CA LEU A 7 -54.27 -42.58 -20.13
C LEU A 7 -53.40 -41.32 -19.92
N PHE A 8 -52.13 -41.37 -20.35
CA PHE A 8 -51.24 -40.20 -20.34
C PHE A 8 -51.54 -39.36 -21.60
N LEU A 9 -52.26 -38.24 -21.45
CA LEU A 9 -52.38 -37.22 -22.49
C LEU A 9 -51.07 -36.41 -22.50
N LEU A 10 -50.20 -36.68 -23.48
CA LEU A 10 -49.07 -35.82 -23.83
C LEU A 10 -49.60 -34.56 -24.51
N GLY A 11 -49.83 -33.51 -23.73
CA GLY A 11 -49.98 -32.16 -24.25
C GLY A 11 -48.63 -31.67 -24.77
N PHE A 12 -48.42 -31.68 -26.09
CA PHE A 12 -47.33 -30.95 -26.72
C PHE A 12 -47.63 -29.45 -26.59
N SER A 13 -47.08 -28.79 -25.58
CA SER A 13 -46.98 -27.33 -25.56
C SER A 13 -45.89 -26.95 -26.56
N THR A 14 -46.27 -26.49 -27.74
CA THR A 14 -45.34 -25.80 -28.64
C THR A 14 -44.98 -24.47 -28.00
N LEU A 15 -43.84 -24.42 -27.31
CA LEU A 15 -43.19 -23.17 -26.96
C LEU A 15 -42.81 -22.49 -28.27
N VAL A 16 -43.53 -21.43 -28.63
CA VAL A 16 -43.15 -20.58 -29.77
C VAL A 16 -41.97 -19.74 -29.29
N PHE A 17 -40.75 -20.24 -29.48
CA PHE A 17 -39.56 -19.42 -29.40
C PHE A 17 -39.64 -18.45 -30.59
N CYS A 18 -39.86 -17.17 -30.32
CA CYS A 18 -39.69 -16.17 -31.37
C CYS A 18 -38.18 -16.09 -31.65
N GLN A 19 -37.73 -16.82 -32.67
CA GLN A 19 -36.40 -16.68 -33.28
C GLN A 19 -36.48 -15.60 -34.36
N ALA A 20 -35.33 -15.18 -34.93
CA ALA A 20 -35.33 -14.30 -36.09
C ALA A 20 -36.32 -14.81 -37.17
N PRO A 21 -37.04 -13.91 -37.86
CA PRO A 21 -37.99 -14.33 -38.90
C PRO A 21 -37.34 -15.30 -39.88
N THR A 22 -38.11 -16.25 -40.41
CA THR A 22 -37.62 -17.15 -41.45
C THR A 22 -37.02 -16.32 -42.59
N ASN A 23 -35.83 -16.71 -43.07
CA ASN A 23 -35.09 -16.04 -44.14
C ASN A 23 -34.55 -14.64 -43.79
N TYR A 24 -34.59 -14.22 -42.52
CA TYR A 24 -34.10 -12.89 -42.12
C TYR A 24 -32.62 -12.66 -42.49
N TYR A 25 -31.80 -13.71 -42.42
CA TYR A 25 -30.37 -13.66 -42.74
C TYR A 25 -29.99 -14.20 -44.13
N ASP A 26 -30.94 -14.23 -45.07
CA ASP A 26 -30.66 -14.72 -46.43
C ASP A 26 -29.53 -13.94 -47.13
N GLY A 27 -28.67 -14.68 -47.84
CA GLY A 27 -27.51 -14.14 -48.53
C GLY A 27 -26.24 -14.07 -47.68
N THR A 28 -26.26 -14.53 -46.43
CA THR A 28 -25.08 -14.68 -45.57
C THR A 28 -24.31 -15.98 -45.81
N GLN A 29 -24.90 -16.93 -46.55
CA GLN A 29 -24.35 -18.28 -46.70
C GLN A 29 -22.94 -18.27 -47.31
N GLY A 30 -21.98 -18.83 -46.57
CA GLY A 30 -20.58 -18.96 -47.00
C GLY A 30 -19.75 -17.68 -46.93
N LEU A 31 -20.32 -16.56 -46.47
CA LEU A 31 -19.56 -15.33 -46.24
C LEU A 31 -18.80 -15.41 -44.93
N THR A 32 -17.59 -14.85 -44.91
CA THR A 32 -16.74 -14.70 -43.72
C THR A 32 -16.09 -13.32 -43.73
N GLY A 33 -15.47 -12.92 -42.62
CA GLY A 33 -14.77 -11.64 -42.51
C GLY A 33 -15.67 -10.42 -42.74
N TYR A 34 -15.08 -9.34 -43.24
CA TYR A 34 -15.83 -8.11 -43.53
C TYR A 34 -16.93 -8.26 -44.60
N PRO A 35 -16.83 -9.12 -45.62
CA PRO A 35 -17.98 -9.40 -46.49
C PRO A 35 -19.24 -9.88 -45.74
N LEU A 36 -19.09 -10.71 -44.72
CA LEU A 36 -20.21 -11.11 -43.86
C LEU A 36 -20.72 -9.90 -43.06
N LYS A 37 -19.83 -9.10 -42.46
CA LYS A 37 -20.18 -7.87 -41.74
C LYS A 37 -21.00 -6.90 -42.61
N THR A 38 -20.53 -6.60 -43.82
CA THR A 38 -21.22 -5.75 -44.78
C THR A 38 -22.59 -6.32 -45.14
N LYS A 39 -22.69 -7.64 -45.34
CA LYS A 39 -23.97 -8.26 -45.64
C LYS A 39 -24.96 -8.15 -44.48
N LEU A 40 -24.49 -8.34 -43.25
CA LEU A 40 -25.30 -8.14 -42.06
C LEU A 40 -25.72 -6.67 -41.92
N SER A 41 -24.82 -5.73 -42.18
CA SER A 41 -25.09 -4.29 -42.20
C SER A 41 -26.28 -3.95 -43.11
N GLU A 42 -26.30 -4.48 -44.34
CA GLU A 42 -27.42 -4.31 -45.27
C GLU A 42 -28.74 -4.85 -44.69
N ILE A 43 -28.72 -6.08 -44.16
CA ILE A 43 -29.90 -6.77 -43.63
C ILE A 43 -30.50 -6.01 -42.45
N ILE A 44 -29.68 -5.70 -41.44
CA ILE A 44 -30.15 -5.04 -40.22
C ILE A 44 -30.41 -3.54 -40.41
N SER A 45 -29.96 -2.98 -41.55
CA SER A 45 -30.40 -1.66 -42.01
C SER A 45 -31.78 -1.69 -42.66
N ASN A 46 -32.05 -2.73 -43.44
CA ASN A 46 -33.26 -2.90 -44.23
C ASN A 46 -34.42 -3.42 -43.36
N GLY A 47 -34.99 -2.53 -42.54
CA GLY A 47 -36.09 -2.85 -41.63
C GLY A 47 -36.12 -2.02 -40.34
N HIS A 48 -34.98 -1.40 -40.01
CA HIS A 48 -34.87 -0.52 -38.85
C HIS A 48 -35.81 0.70 -38.96
N GLN A 49 -36.56 0.96 -37.90
CA GLN A 49 -37.46 2.11 -37.74
C GLN A 49 -36.97 2.98 -36.58
N ASP A 50 -36.53 4.20 -36.89
CA ASP A 50 -36.20 5.19 -35.85
C ASP A 50 -37.50 5.64 -35.16
N LYS A 51 -37.70 5.18 -33.91
CA LYS A 51 -38.87 5.53 -33.09
C LYS A 51 -38.72 6.86 -32.36
N GLY A 52 -37.55 7.50 -32.47
CA GLY A 52 -37.23 8.74 -31.79
C GLY A 52 -36.83 8.56 -30.33
N TYR A 53 -36.05 9.52 -29.83
CA TYR A 53 -35.38 9.43 -28.53
C TYR A 53 -36.31 9.22 -27.32
N ASN A 54 -37.51 9.81 -27.38
CA ASN A 54 -38.48 9.71 -26.28
C ASN A 54 -39.17 8.34 -26.22
N ALA A 55 -39.28 7.62 -27.34
CA ALA A 55 -39.92 6.31 -27.39
C ALA A 55 -39.09 5.21 -26.69
N ILE A 56 -37.77 5.44 -26.50
CA ILE A 56 -36.90 4.52 -25.76
C ILE A 56 -37.42 4.27 -24.34
N TRP A 57 -37.95 5.30 -23.66
CA TRP A 57 -38.46 5.15 -22.30
C TRP A 57 -39.55 4.09 -22.17
N THR A 58 -40.44 4.02 -23.15
CA THR A 58 -41.51 3.02 -23.16
C THR A 58 -40.99 1.64 -23.59
N ALA A 59 -39.94 1.58 -24.43
CA ALA A 59 -39.35 0.33 -24.88
C ALA A 59 -38.81 -0.51 -23.72
N PHE A 60 -38.19 0.14 -22.73
CA PHE A 60 -37.58 -0.50 -21.55
C PHE A 60 -38.53 -1.42 -20.77
N SER A 61 -39.84 -1.13 -20.76
CA SER A 61 -40.85 -2.01 -20.14
C SER A 61 -40.94 -3.41 -20.76
N THR A 62 -40.34 -3.60 -21.94
CA THR A 62 -40.30 -4.88 -22.66
C THR A 62 -38.89 -5.37 -22.95
N THR A 63 -37.93 -4.45 -23.15
CA THR A 63 -36.54 -4.81 -23.50
C THR A 63 -35.67 -5.06 -22.29
N ASP A 64 -35.96 -4.40 -21.16
CA ASP A 64 -35.09 -4.35 -19.98
C ASP A 64 -35.93 -4.45 -18.70
N ARG A 65 -36.92 -5.34 -18.72
CA ARG A 65 -37.71 -5.71 -17.53
C ARG A 65 -37.02 -6.89 -16.86
N ASP A 66 -36.81 -6.82 -15.55
CA ASP A 66 -36.23 -7.93 -14.82
C ASP A 66 -37.27 -9.06 -14.62
N ASP A 67 -37.12 -10.07 -15.47
CA ASP A 67 -37.86 -11.33 -15.43
C ASP A 67 -36.91 -12.52 -15.16
N PHE A 68 -35.65 -12.27 -14.77
CA PHE A 68 -34.58 -13.28 -14.80
C PHE A 68 -33.84 -13.47 -13.48
N TYR A 69 -33.56 -12.38 -12.75
CA TYR A 69 -32.86 -12.45 -11.48
C TYR A 69 -33.90 -12.56 -10.35
N GLU A 70 -34.25 -11.46 -9.70
CA GLU A 70 -35.31 -11.41 -8.69
C GLU A 70 -36.70 -11.62 -9.31
N ASN A 71 -36.83 -11.39 -10.61
CA ASN A 71 -38.06 -11.58 -11.39
C ASN A 71 -39.23 -10.79 -10.78
N ASP A 72 -38.94 -9.55 -10.38
CA ASP A 72 -39.88 -8.65 -9.71
C ASP A 72 -40.54 -7.67 -10.70
N GLY A 73 -40.11 -7.68 -11.97
CA GLY A 73 -40.60 -6.82 -13.02
C GLY A 73 -40.14 -5.36 -12.93
N SER A 74 -39.10 -5.08 -12.14
CA SER A 74 -38.39 -3.81 -12.11
C SER A 74 -37.53 -3.61 -13.37
N ILE A 75 -36.85 -2.48 -13.46
CA ILE A 75 -35.84 -2.23 -14.49
C ILE A 75 -34.63 -3.14 -14.26
N LEU A 76 -34.27 -3.91 -15.27
CA LEU A 76 -33.00 -4.65 -15.29
C LEU A 76 -31.87 -3.68 -15.64
N ASP A 77 -31.13 -3.26 -14.62
CA ASP A 77 -29.99 -2.34 -14.73
C ASP A 77 -28.68 -3.12 -14.79
N MET A 78 -28.11 -3.22 -15.99
CA MET A 78 -26.85 -3.95 -16.23
C MET A 78 -25.63 -3.38 -15.47
N TYR A 79 -25.72 -2.18 -14.89
CA TYR A 79 -24.64 -1.60 -14.08
C TYR A 79 -24.82 -1.82 -12.58
N SER A 80 -26.01 -2.21 -12.14
CA SER A 80 -26.38 -2.25 -10.72
C SER A 80 -26.97 -3.58 -10.26
N GLU A 81 -27.24 -4.50 -11.18
CA GLU A 81 -27.79 -5.83 -10.90
C GLU A 81 -26.94 -6.63 -9.90
N SER A 82 -27.61 -7.46 -9.10
CA SER A 82 -26.97 -8.46 -8.24
C SER A 82 -27.31 -9.91 -8.66
N PRO A 83 -26.53 -10.53 -9.58
CA PRO A 83 -26.87 -11.86 -10.13
C PRO A 83 -26.95 -13.01 -9.11
N SER A 84 -26.40 -12.81 -7.91
CA SER A 84 -26.33 -13.81 -6.84
C SER A 84 -27.04 -13.37 -5.55
N GLY A 85 -27.71 -12.21 -5.59
CA GLY A 85 -28.21 -11.52 -4.41
C GLY A 85 -29.61 -10.96 -4.62
N SER A 86 -29.93 -9.96 -3.80
CA SER A 86 -31.02 -9.03 -4.08
C SER A 86 -30.39 -7.72 -4.50
N ASP A 87 -30.99 -7.07 -5.49
CA ASP A 87 -30.64 -5.72 -5.87
C ASP A 87 -30.57 -4.75 -4.68
N ILE A 88 -29.52 -3.92 -4.70
CA ILE A 88 -29.28 -2.90 -3.67
C ILE A 88 -30.35 -1.80 -3.74
N TYR A 89 -30.88 -1.58 -4.94
CA TYR A 89 -31.99 -0.70 -5.26
C TYR A 89 -32.64 -1.18 -6.57
N THR A 90 -33.95 -0.99 -6.69
CA THR A 90 -34.74 -1.37 -7.87
C THR A 90 -35.49 -0.16 -8.41
N TYR A 91 -35.75 -0.08 -9.71
CA TYR A 91 -36.50 1.03 -10.30
C TYR A 91 -37.80 0.57 -10.95
N GLN A 92 -38.83 1.39 -10.81
CA GLN A 92 -40.10 1.20 -11.48
C GLN A 92 -40.11 1.87 -12.85
N HIS A 93 -40.49 1.11 -13.88
CA HIS A 93 -40.68 1.63 -15.23
C HIS A 93 -41.61 2.85 -15.24
N SER A 94 -41.21 3.91 -15.93
CA SER A 94 -41.98 5.17 -16.10
C SER A 94 -42.20 6.02 -14.85
N ILE A 95 -41.68 5.59 -13.69
CA ILE A 95 -41.79 6.33 -12.43
C ILE A 95 -40.43 6.90 -12.05
N ASP A 96 -39.41 6.04 -11.94
CA ASP A 96 -38.07 6.43 -11.49
C ASP A 96 -37.15 6.87 -12.64
N GLN A 97 -37.75 7.41 -13.71
CA GLN A 97 -37.03 7.94 -14.86
C GLN A 97 -36.45 9.31 -14.58
N CYS A 98 -35.20 9.53 -14.96
CA CYS A 98 -34.60 10.85 -14.89
C CYS A 98 -33.75 11.21 -16.10
N GLY A 99 -33.52 12.51 -16.27
CA GLY A 99 -32.51 13.04 -17.19
C GLY A 99 -31.17 13.23 -16.47
N SER A 100 -30.19 13.79 -17.18
CA SER A 100 -28.81 14.00 -16.72
C SER A 100 -28.61 14.88 -15.47
N GLN A 101 -29.68 15.36 -14.84
CA GLN A 101 -29.65 16.21 -13.64
C GLN A 101 -30.47 15.64 -12.46
N GLY A 102 -31.07 14.44 -12.61
CA GLY A 102 -32.00 13.89 -11.62
C GLY A 102 -31.36 13.11 -10.48
N PHE A 103 -30.12 12.65 -10.63
CA PHE A 103 -29.40 11.81 -9.67
C PHE A 103 -28.29 12.59 -8.98
N LYS A 104 -28.17 12.43 -7.66
CA LYS A 104 -27.11 13.01 -6.81
C LYS A 104 -26.25 11.92 -6.15
N LYS A 105 -26.81 10.73 -6.00
CA LYS A 105 -26.15 9.52 -5.52
C LYS A 105 -26.67 8.31 -6.29
N GLU A 106 -25.91 7.23 -6.18
CA GLU A 106 -26.30 5.91 -6.66
C GLU A 106 -27.63 5.47 -6.01
N GLY A 107 -28.52 4.88 -6.80
CA GLY A 107 -29.86 4.44 -6.36
C GLY A 107 -30.96 5.52 -6.44
N ASP A 108 -30.69 6.71 -6.97
CA ASP A 108 -31.69 7.79 -7.01
C ASP A 108 -32.76 7.58 -8.11
N CYS A 109 -32.33 7.25 -9.33
CA CYS A 109 -33.19 7.09 -10.51
C CYS A 109 -32.38 6.50 -11.67
N TYR A 110 -33.07 5.95 -12.67
CA TYR A 110 -32.42 5.41 -13.86
C TYR A 110 -32.46 6.39 -15.05
N ASN A 111 -31.42 6.33 -15.89
CA ASN A 111 -31.27 7.12 -17.10
C ASN A 111 -31.08 6.21 -18.33
N ARG A 112 -31.32 6.76 -19.53
CA ARG A 112 -30.94 6.12 -20.79
C ARG A 112 -29.42 6.15 -20.91
N GLU A 113 -28.83 4.97 -20.93
CA GLU A 113 -27.43 4.78 -21.22
C GLU A 113 -27.21 4.47 -22.69
N HIS A 114 -26.25 5.14 -23.29
CA HIS A 114 -25.74 4.74 -24.60
C HIS A 114 -24.49 3.93 -24.35
N ILE A 115 -24.59 2.61 -24.49
CA ILE A 115 -23.47 1.70 -24.25
C ILE A 115 -22.25 2.19 -25.03
N LEU A 116 -22.39 2.59 -26.29
CA LEU A 116 -21.41 3.45 -26.94
C LEU A 116 -21.73 4.93 -26.67
N PRO A 117 -20.87 5.72 -26.01
CA PRO A 117 -21.14 7.12 -25.69
C PRO A 117 -21.51 7.99 -26.90
N GLN A 118 -22.58 8.79 -26.76
CA GLN A 118 -23.12 9.65 -27.82
C GLN A 118 -22.10 10.64 -28.40
N SER A 119 -21.10 11.05 -27.61
CA SER A 119 -20.04 11.96 -28.02
C SER A 119 -19.20 11.42 -29.18
N PHE A 120 -19.10 10.10 -29.36
CA PHE A 120 -18.28 9.53 -30.43
C PHE A 120 -18.93 9.64 -31.82
N PHE A 121 -20.26 9.77 -31.89
CA PHE A 121 -21.03 9.88 -33.13
C PHE A 121 -21.90 11.14 -33.19
N ASN A 122 -21.56 12.16 -32.40
CA ASN A 122 -22.24 13.47 -32.35
C ASN A 122 -23.74 13.39 -32.04
N ALA A 123 -24.17 12.39 -31.27
CA ALA A 123 -25.58 12.14 -30.96
C ALA A 123 -26.48 12.11 -32.21
N ALA A 124 -25.94 11.69 -33.36
CA ALA A 124 -26.67 11.71 -34.61
C ALA A 124 -27.72 10.59 -34.70
N ASN A 125 -28.83 10.88 -35.40
CA ASN A 125 -29.86 9.89 -35.68
C ASN A 125 -29.50 9.04 -36.93
N PRO A 126 -29.93 7.77 -37.01
CA PRO A 126 -30.79 7.08 -36.05
C PRO A 126 -30.02 6.44 -34.87
N MET A 127 -28.69 6.46 -34.87
CA MET A 127 -27.83 5.81 -33.86
C MET A 127 -28.26 6.16 -32.44
N ARG A 128 -28.49 7.44 -32.15
CA ARG A 128 -28.91 7.90 -30.81
C ARG A 128 -30.18 7.20 -30.28
N ASN A 129 -31.06 6.71 -31.15
CA ASN A 129 -32.38 6.20 -30.78
C ASN A 129 -32.51 4.67 -30.90
N ASP A 130 -31.42 3.97 -31.19
CA ASP A 130 -31.42 2.54 -31.47
C ASP A 130 -31.40 1.73 -30.17
N ILE A 131 -32.49 1.00 -29.90
CA ILE A 131 -32.68 0.31 -28.61
C ILE A 131 -31.71 -0.88 -28.42
N HIS A 132 -31.04 -1.36 -29.48
CA HIS A 132 -30.12 -2.49 -29.34
C HIS A 132 -28.91 -2.16 -28.47
N PHE A 133 -28.49 -0.89 -28.39
CA PHE A 133 -27.36 -0.47 -27.54
C PHE A 133 -27.70 0.67 -26.57
N VAL A 134 -28.99 1.04 -26.48
CA VAL A 134 -29.46 1.98 -25.45
C VAL A 134 -30.19 1.19 -24.37
N THR A 135 -29.69 1.25 -23.14
CA THR A 135 -30.19 0.48 -21.99
C THR A 135 -30.60 1.42 -20.85
N PRO A 136 -31.47 1.01 -19.92
CA PRO A 136 -31.69 1.73 -18.68
C PRO A 136 -30.62 1.36 -17.67
N VAL A 137 -29.96 2.34 -17.05
CA VAL A 137 -29.02 2.11 -15.95
C VAL A 137 -29.13 3.19 -14.88
N ASP A 138 -28.63 2.95 -13.67
CA ASP A 138 -28.54 3.96 -12.61
C ASP A 138 -27.83 5.21 -13.14
N GLY A 139 -28.48 6.36 -12.95
CA GLY A 139 -28.00 7.61 -13.52
C GLY A 139 -26.65 8.06 -12.96
N TRP A 140 -26.34 7.74 -11.70
CA TRP A 140 -25.06 8.09 -11.10
C TRP A 140 -23.94 7.15 -11.58
N VAL A 141 -24.19 5.84 -11.71
CA VAL A 141 -23.24 4.89 -12.29
C VAL A 141 -23.00 5.21 -13.77
N ASN A 142 -24.00 5.67 -14.51
CA ASN A 142 -23.82 6.24 -15.84
C ASN A 142 -22.81 7.40 -15.85
N THR A 143 -22.85 8.32 -14.87
CA THR A 143 -21.81 9.36 -14.78
C THR A 143 -20.41 8.81 -14.50
N MET A 144 -20.33 7.65 -13.84
CA MET A 144 -19.06 6.95 -13.64
C MET A 144 -18.51 6.45 -14.97
N HIS A 145 -19.35 5.86 -15.83
CA HIS A 145 -19.00 5.45 -17.21
C HIS A 145 -18.61 6.64 -18.08
N SER A 146 -19.35 7.75 -18.02
CA SER A 146 -19.03 8.98 -18.74
C SER A 146 -18.94 8.76 -20.25
N ASN A 147 -17.80 9.11 -20.88
CA ASN A 147 -17.51 8.84 -22.28
C ASN A 147 -16.33 7.86 -22.46
N LEU A 148 -16.08 7.03 -21.45
CA LEU A 148 -14.96 6.09 -21.47
C LEU A 148 -15.28 4.89 -22.39
N PRO A 149 -14.28 4.26 -23.01
CA PRO A 149 -14.46 2.92 -23.54
C PRO A 149 -14.65 1.93 -22.38
N TYR A 150 -15.28 0.78 -22.67
CA TYR A 150 -15.25 -0.32 -21.72
C TYR A 150 -13.86 -0.97 -21.68
N GLY A 151 -13.57 -1.62 -20.57
CA GLY A 151 -12.38 -2.43 -20.44
C GLY A 151 -12.19 -2.92 -19.01
N GLU A 152 -11.12 -3.65 -18.76
CA GLU A 152 -10.91 -4.29 -17.47
C GLU A 152 -10.02 -3.49 -16.54
N VAL A 153 -10.44 -3.40 -15.27
CA VAL A 153 -9.76 -2.64 -14.23
C VAL A 153 -9.24 -3.61 -13.16
N PHE A 154 -7.94 -3.55 -12.89
CA PHE A 154 -7.34 -4.34 -11.80
C PHE A 154 -7.36 -3.57 -10.48
N ASP A 155 -6.94 -2.31 -10.52
CA ASP A 155 -6.89 -1.40 -9.37
C ASP A 155 -7.84 -0.22 -9.60
N PRO A 156 -9.08 -0.28 -9.07
CA PRO A 156 -10.12 0.69 -9.37
C PRO A 156 -9.90 2.03 -8.64
N ILE A 157 -10.06 3.12 -9.38
CA ILE A 157 -10.16 4.48 -8.81
C ILE A 157 -11.52 4.64 -8.10
N LYS A 158 -12.56 4.01 -8.65
CA LYS A 158 -13.92 4.05 -8.13
C LYS A 158 -14.64 2.74 -8.42
N THR A 159 -15.45 2.29 -7.47
CA THR A 159 -16.31 1.10 -7.59
C THR A 159 -17.73 1.50 -7.18
N SER A 160 -18.73 1.10 -7.96
CA SER A 160 -20.15 1.25 -7.61
C SER A 160 -20.54 0.27 -6.49
N MET A 161 -21.72 0.44 -5.89
CA MET A 161 -22.22 -0.48 -4.87
C MET A 161 -22.39 -1.90 -5.41
N ALA A 162 -22.79 -2.03 -6.68
CA ALA A 162 -22.95 -3.32 -7.36
C ALA A 162 -21.66 -3.90 -7.95
N GLY A 163 -20.54 -3.16 -7.89
CA GLY A 163 -19.22 -3.69 -8.28
C GLY A 163 -18.72 -3.32 -9.68
N ALA A 164 -19.44 -2.49 -10.43
CA ALA A 164 -18.89 -1.85 -11.64
C ALA A 164 -17.73 -0.93 -11.26
N LYS A 165 -16.71 -0.82 -12.11
CA LYS A 165 -15.46 -0.12 -11.79
C LYS A 165 -15.11 0.94 -12.81
N ARG A 166 -14.39 1.95 -12.35
CA ARG A 166 -13.67 2.91 -13.19
C ARG A 166 -12.21 2.94 -12.76
N GLY A 167 -11.30 2.83 -13.72
CA GLY A 167 -9.87 2.84 -13.45
C GLY A 167 -9.05 2.70 -14.73
N ASN A 168 -7.75 2.52 -14.57
CA ASN A 168 -6.85 2.33 -15.71
C ASN A 168 -7.11 0.96 -16.36
N ASN A 169 -7.10 0.95 -17.68
CA ASN A 169 -7.23 -0.26 -18.45
C ASN A 169 -6.06 -1.21 -18.18
N THR A 170 -6.38 -2.50 -18.14
CA THR A 170 -5.39 -3.57 -17.96
C THR A 170 -5.27 -4.46 -19.17
N PHE A 171 -6.17 -4.34 -20.14
CA PHE A 171 -6.08 -5.09 -21.38
C PHE A 171 -5.00 -4.52 -22.33
N PRO A 172 -4.16 -5.36 -22.96
CA PRO A 172 -3.05 -4.86 -23.76
C PRO A 172 -3.50 -4.00 -24.96
N GLY A 173 -2.82 -2.87 -25.18
CA GLY A 173 -3.03 -2.00 -26.34
C GLY A 173 -3.77 -0.69 -26.06
N TYR A 174 -4.19 -0.45 -24.82
CA TYR A 174 -4.70 0.84 -24.35
C TYR A 174 -4.36 1.07 -22.87
N ASP A 175 -3.83 2.25 -22.55
CA ASP A 175 -3.34 2.66 -21.22
C ASP A 175 -4.22 3.73 -20.56
N GLY A 176 -5.32 4.12 -21.21
CA GLY A 176 -6.26 5.11 -20.70
C GLY A 176 -7.23 4.56 -19.65
N THR A 177 -8.13 5.43 -19.20
CA THR A 177 -9.18 5.07 -18.23
C THR A 177 -10.34 4.37 -18.94
N VAL A 178 -10.84 3.30 -18.33
CA VAL A 178 -11.99 2.52 -18.81
C VAL A 178 -13.06 2.38 -17.73
N PHE A 179 -14.23 1.92 -18.17
CA PHE A 179 -15.29 1.44 -17.30
C PHE A 179 -15.43 -0.08 -17.42
N GLU A 180 -15.42 -0.79 -16.30
CA GLU A 180 -15.61 -2.24 -16.24
C GLU A 180 -17.01 -2.54 -15.68
N PRO A 181 -17.92 -3.13 -16.45
CA PRO A 181 -19.18 -3.65 -15.91
C PRO A 181 -18.91 -4.93 -15.11
N ILE A 182 -19.89 -5.41 -14.34
CA ILE A 182 -19.75 -6.71 -13.70
C ILE A 182 -19.69 -7.84 -14.74
N ASP A 183 -19.10 -8.97 -14.36
CA ASP A 183 -18.78 -10.05 -15.30
C ASP A 183 -20.02 -10.63 -16.03
N GLU A 184 -21.19 -10.61 -15.38
CA GLU A 184 -22.49 -11.09 -15.91
C GLU A 184 -22.98 -10.39 -17.19
N PHE A 185 -22.45 -9.20 -17.51
CA PHE A 185 -22.94 -8.40 -18.66
C PHE A 185 -21.85 -8.05 -19.67
N LYS A 186 -20.63 -8.57 -19.49
CA LYS A 186 -19.51 -8.24 -20.37
C LYS A 186 -19.78 -8.71 -21.81
N GLY A 187 -20.38 -9.89 -21.97
CA GLY A 187 -20.77 -10.46 -23.25
C GLY A 187 -21.90 -9.68 -23.92
N ASP A 188 -22.92 -9.30 -23.15
CA ASP A 188 -24.03 -8.46 -23.62
C ASP A 188 -23.51 -7.14 -24.20
N ILE A 189 -22.72 -6.41 -23.42
CA ILE A 189 -22.12 -5.13 -23.82
C ILE A 189 -21.24 -5.32 -25.05
N ALA A 190 -20.44 -6.39 -25.10
CA ALA A 190 -19.64 -6.71 -26.27
C ALA A 190 -20.50 -6.89 -27.53
N ARG A 191 -21.57 -7.67 -27.46
CA ARG A 191 -22.47 -7.90 -28.60
C ARG A 191 -23.26 -6.65 -29.00
N MET A 192 -23.58 -5.75 -28.06
CA MET A 192 -24.18 -4.45 -28.36
C MET A 192 -23.21 -3.52 -29.13
N LEU A 193 -21.94 -3.49 -28.73
CA LEU A 193 -20.90 -2.69 -29.38
C LEU A 193 -20.53 -3.24 -30.76
N LEU A 194 -20.39 -4.56 -30.90
CA LEU A 194 -20.14 -5.23 -32.19
C LEU A 194 -21.32 -5.04 -33.16
N TYR A 195 -22.56 -5.09 -32.65
CA TYR A 195 -23.75 -4.71 -33.40
C TYR A 195 -23.65 -3.28 -33.92
N PHE A 196 -23.26 -2.32 -33.09
CA PHE A 196 -23.21 -0.91 -33.47
C PHE A 196 -22.30 -0.69 -34.69
N ILE A 197 -21.08 -1.23 -34.67
CA ILE A 197 -20.14 -1.06 -35.78
C ILE A 197 -20.52 -1.84 -37.04
N THR A 198 -21.37 -2.87 -36.90
CA THR A 198 -21.92 -3.62 -38.04
C THR A 198 -23.09 -2.86 -38.64
N ARG A 199 -24.05 -2.44 -37.82
CA ARG A 199 -25.24 -1.69 -38.25
C ARG A 199 -24.87 -0.39 -38.94
N TYR A 200 -23.89 0.33 -38.40
CA TYR A 200 -23.52 1.67 -38.88
C TYR A 200 -22.24 1.68 -39.71
N GLU A 201 -21.86 0.55 -40.31
CA GLU A 201 -20.63 0.36 -41.07
C GLU A 201 -20.32 1.50 -42.05
N SER A 202 -21.30 1.89 -42.87
CA SER A 202 -21.16 2.96 -43.87
C SER A 202 -20.91 4.36 -43.28
N ARG A 203 -21.07 4.55 -41.96
CA ARG A 203 -20.90 5.83 -41.26
C ARG A 203 -19.67 5.88 -40.35
N LEU A 204 -18.97 4.75 -40.15
CA LEU A 204 -17.88 4.67 -39.17
C LEU A 204 -16.77 5.70 -39.40
N HIS A 205 -16.39 5.94 -40.67
CA HIS A 205 -15.43 6.97 -41.04
C HIS A 205 -15.83 8.41 -40.65
N THR A 206 -17.10 8.66 -40.28
CA THR A 206 -17.58 9.97 -39.81
C THR A 206 -17.52 10.13 -38.30
N PHE A 207 -17.27 9.05 -37.57
CA PHE A 207 -17.20 9.07 -36.11
C PHE A 207 -15.85 9.58 -35.64
N ASN A 208 -15.81 10.12 -34.43
CA ASN A 208 -14.60 10.71 -33.88
C ASN A 208 -13.58 9.62 -33.59
N SER A 209 -12.64 9.39 -34.51
CA SER A 209 -11.48 8.47 -34.35
C SER A 209 -10.19 9.19 -33.94
N SER A 210 -10.20 10.53 -33.91
CA SER A 210 -9.01 11.34 -33.62
C SER A 210 -8.75 11.53 -32.12
N ASN A 211 -9.75 11.29 -31.26
CA ASN A 211 -9.57 11.31 -29.81
C ASN A 211 -8.79 10.06 -29.35
N THR A 212 -7.82 10.23 -28.45
CA THR A 212 -7.05 9.13 -27.84
C THR A 212 -7.95 8.10 -27.17
N ASP A 213 -8.99 8.56 -26.49
CA ASP A 213 -9.96 7.71 -25.78
C ASP A 213 -11.06 7.15 -26.67
N SER A 214 -11.06 7.51 -27.97
CA SER A 214 -11.99 6.90 -28.90
C SER A 214 -11.64 5.44 -29.14
N PRO A 215 -12.63 4.53 -29.08
CA PRO A 215 -12.42 3.14 -29.47
C PRO A 215 -12.36 2.97 -31.00
N PHE A 216 -12.72 3.98 -31.81
CA PHE A 216 -12.76 3.87 -33.27
C PHE A 216 -11.38 3.91 -33.91
N ASP A 217 -11.18 3.10 -34.96
CA ASP A 217 -9.94 3.11 -35.75
C ASP A 217 -10.03 3.97 -37.03
N GLY A 218 -11.22 4.51 -37.33
CA GLY A 218 -11.49 5.33 -38.50
C GLY A 218 -11.76 4.54 -39.79
N SER A 219 -11.68 3.20 -39.75
CA SER A 219 -12.05 2.34 -40.87
C SER A 219 -13.55 2.02 -40.86
N ASN A 220 -14.13 1.74 -42.03
CA ASN A 220 -15.45 1.13 -42.10
C ASN A 220 -15.38 -0.39 -41.87
N ASP A 221 -14.23 -1.01 -42.16
CA ASP A 221 -14.06 -2.46 -42.10
C ASP A 221 -14.05 -2.98 -40.66
N ARG A 222 -12.99 -2.71 -39.89
CA ARG A 222 -12.89 -3.18 -38.50
C ARG A 222 -13.74 -2.34 -37.56
N GLY A 223 -13.82 -1.04 -37.79
CA GLY A 223 -14.59 -0.07 -37.02
C GLY A 223 -13.93 0.34 -35.70
N TYR A 224 -13.53 -0.61 -34.87
CA TYR A 224 -12.81 -0.33 -33.62
C TYR A 224 -11.31 -0.61 -33.72
N LYS A 225 -10.55 -0.01 -32.81
CA LYS A 225 -9.13 -0.31 -32.57
C LYS A 225 -8.98 -1.78 -32.22
N GLU A 226 -7.84 -2.33 -32.61
CA GLU A 226 -7.57 -3.77 -32.50
C GLU A 226 -7.64 -4.29 -31.07
N TRP A 227 -7.10 -3.56 -30.10
CA TRP A 227 -7.19 -3.90 -28.68
C TRP A 227 -8.65 -4.06 -28.23
N TYR A 228 -9.53 -3.16 -28.68
CA TYR A 228 -10.92 -3.15 -28.25
C TYR A 228 -11.69 -4.30 -28.89
N ILE A 229 -11.50 -4.57 -30.19
CA ILE A 229 -12.08 -5.76 -30.84
C ILE A 229 -11.65 -7.04 -30.13
N ASN A 230 -10.36 -7.18 -29.80
CA ASN A 230 -9.85 -8.36 -29.10
C ASN A 230 -10.50 -8.53 -27.71
N GLU A 231 -10.70 -7.44 -26.98
CA GLU A 231 -11.39 -7.46 -25.70
C GLU A 231 -12.87 -7.86 -25.84
N LEU A 232 -13.59 -7.27 -26.79
CA LEU A 232 -15.01 -7.59 -27.04
C LEU A 232 -15.21 -9.04 -27.51
N ILE A 233 -14.31 -9.58 -28.35
CA ILE A 233 -14.33 -11.01 -28.72
C ILE A 233 -14.15 -11.87 -27.46
N ARG A 234 -13.17 -11.56 -26.60
CA ARG A 234 -12.93 -12.31 -25.36
C ARG A 234 -14.14 -12.27 -24.45
N TRP A 235 -14.71 -11.09 -24.20
CA TRP A 235 -15.92 -10.95 -23.39
C TRP A 235 -17.10 -11.72 -23.97
N SER A 236 -17.31 -11.68 -25.29
CA SER A 236 -18.40 -12.42 -25.94
C SER A 236 -18.28 -13.95 -25.80
N LYS A 237 -17.07 -14.47 -25.61
CA LYS A 237 -16.79 -15.90 -25.38
C LYS A 237 -16.94 -16.29 -23.91
N GLN A 238 -16.44 -15.45 -23.02
CA GLN A 238 -16.43 -15.71 -21.57
C GLN A 238 -17.84 -15.58 -20.97
N ASP A 239 -18.67 -14.73 -21.57
CA ASP A 239 -20.08 -14.54 -21.24
C ASP A 239 -20.95 -14.84 -22.50
N PRO A 240 -21.31 -16.11 -22.74
CA PRO A 240 -22.09 -16.54 -23.90
C PRO A 240 -23.53 -15.99 -23.89
N VAL A 241 -24.16 -15.96 -25.06
CA VAL A 241 -25.56 -15.50 -25.19
C VAL A 241 -26.49 -16.26 -24.25
N ASN A 242 -27.24 -15.51 -23.45
CA ASN A 242 -28.22 -16.06 -22.51
C ASN A 242 -29.68 -15.78 -22.94
N GLN A 243 -30.65 -16.37 -22.22
CA GLN A 243 -32.07 -16.24 -22.55
C GLN A 243 -32.58 -14.80 -22.42
N ARG A 244 -31.97 -13.99 -21.56
CA ARG A 244 -32.34 -12.59 -21.34
C ARG A 244 -31.98 -11.74 -22.54
N GLU A 245 -30.79 -11.92 -23.11
CA GLU A 245 -30.42 -11.27 -24.37
C GLU A 245 -31.31 -11.69 -25.55
N ILE A 246 -31.67 -12.97 -25.63
CA ILE A 246 -32.61 -13.45 -26.66
C ILE A 246 -33.97 -12.74 -26.53
N ASN A 247 -34.51 -12.64 -25.31
CA ASN A 247 -35.77 -11.95 -25.04
C ASN A 247 -35.67 -10.45 -25.35
N ARG A 248 -34.57 -9.80 -24.94
CA ARG A 248 -34.30 -8.40 -25.26
C ARG A 248 -34.19 -8.17 -26.76
N ASN A 249 -33.51 -9.04 -27.52
CA ASN A 249 -33.40 -8.96 -28.98
C ASN A 249 -34.77 -9.12 -29.65
N ASN A 250 -35.65 -9.96 -29.10
CA ASN A 250 -37.04 -10.13 -29.57
C ASN A 250 -37.90 -8.88 -29.31
N ALA A 251 -37.81 -8.30 -28.11
CA ALA A 251 -38.49 -7.07 -27.77
C ALA A 251 -37.98 -5.88 -28.62
N ALA A 252 -36.66 -5.80 -28.82
CA ALA A 252 -36.03 -4.80 -29.68
C ALA A 252 -36.47 -4.94 -31.15
N TYR A 253 -36.55 -6.18 -31.67
CA TYR A 253 -37.10 -6.42 -33.01
C TYR A 253 -38.55 -5.95 -33.14
N THR A 254 -39.38 -6.24 -32.13
CA THR A 254 -40.78 -5.79 -32.10
C THR A 254 -40.84 -4.25 -32.05
N PHE A 255 -39.93 -3.61 -31.32
CA PHE A 255 -39.89 -2.16 -31.15
C PHE A 255 -39.41 -1.44 -32.42
N GLN A 256 -38.26 -1.83 -33.00
CA GLN A 256 -37.62 -1.08 -34.10
C GLN A 256 -37.42 -1.87 -35.40
N GLY A 257 -37.83 -3.13 -35.48
CA GLY A 257 -37.92 -3.88 -36.75
C GLY A 257 -36.62 -4.51 -37.26
N ASN A 258 -35.52 -4.41 -36.52
CA ASN A 258 -34.25 -5.07 -36.84
C ASN A 258 -33.69 -5.87 -35.66
N ARG A 259 -32.81 -6.83 -35.95
CA ARG A 259 -32.19 -7.76 -35.00
C ARG A 259 -30.74 -7.40 -34.71
N ASN A 260 -30.24 -7.78 -33.53
CA ASN A 260 -28.82 -7.91 -33.29
C ASN A 260 -28.35 -9.31 -33.76
N PRO A 261 -27.56 -9.42 -34.84
CA PRO A 261 -27.14 -10.70 -35.40
C PRO A 261 -26.21 -11.47 -34.48
N PHE A 262 -25.51 -10.82 -33.56
CA PHE A 262 -24.58 -11.48 -32.64
C PHE A 262 -25.27 -12.13 -31.44
N ILE A 263 -26.56 -11.83 -31.23
CA ILE A 263 -27.41 -12.60 -30.30
C ILE A 263 -27.97 -13.85 -31.01
N ASP A 264 -28.40 -13.70 -32.28
CA ASP A 264 -28.99 -14.81 -33.05
C ASP A 264 -27.95 -15.82 -33.52
N HIS A 265 -26.75 -15.34 -33.86
CA HIS A 265 -25.61 -16.08 -34.38
C HIS A 265 -24.32 -15.61 -33.70
N PRO A 266 -24.11 -15.95 -32.41
CA PRO A 266 -22.91 -15.55 -31.67
C PRO A 266 -21.60 -16.02 -32.33
N GLU A 267 -21.63 -17.13 -33.08
CA GLU A 267 -20.50 -17.64 -33.84
C GLU A 267 -20.00 -16.66 -34.93
N TRP A 268 -20.84 -15.72 -35.37
CA TRP A 268 -20.44 -14.74 -36.37
C TRP A 268 -19.47 -13.70 -35.85
N VAL A 269 -19.35 -13.51 -34.53
CA VAL A 269 -18.32 -12.63 -33.94
C VAL A 269 -16.94 -13.09 -34.40
N GLU A 270 -16.61 -14.36 -34.22
CA GLU A 270 -15.31 -14.92 -34.62
C GLU A 270 -15.20 -15.20 -36.12
N THR A 271 -16.33 -15.35 -36.80
CA THR A 271 -16.36 -15.51 -38.26
C THR A 271 -16.02 -14.20 -38.98
N ILE A 272 -16.36 -13.06 -38.39
CA ILE A 272 -16.07 -11.71 -38.92
C ILE A 272 -14.71 -11.22 -38.44
N TRP A 273 -14.47 -11.23 -37.12
CA TRP A 273 -13.24 -10.73 -36.52
C TRP A 273 -12.44 -11.88 -35.95
N THR A 274 -11.18 -11.97 -36.37
CA THR A 274 -10.22 -12.91 -35.77
C THR A 274 -9.38 -12.17 -34.74
N THR A 275 -9.20 -12.77 -33.57
CA THR A 275 -8.30 -12.19 -32.58
C THR A 275 -6.84 -12.28 -33.06
N THR A 276 -6.09 -11.21 -32.84
CA THR A 276 -4.64 -11.16 -33.09
C THR A 276 -3.82 -11.43 -31.82
N LEU A 277 -4.48 -11.52 -30.67
CA LEU A 277 -3.87 -11.94 -29.43
C LEU A 277 -3.84 -13.46 -29.38
N VAL A 278 -2.66 -14.01 -29.11
CA VAL A 278 -2.58 -15.37 -28.56
C VAL A 278 -3.04 -15.24 -27.12
N GLU A 279 -4.09 -15.98 -26.75
CA GLU A 279 -4.58 -15.99 -25.37
C GLU A 279 -3.43 -16.40 -24.45
N ASP A 280 -3.05 -15.49 -23.55
CA ASP A 280 -2.01 -15.80 -22.59
C ASP A 280 -2.59 -16.71 -21.51
N ILE A 281 -2.02 -17.90 -21.41
CA ILE A 281 -2.39 -18.91 -20.41
C ILE A 281 -1.26 -19.16 -19.41
N THR A 282 -0.13 -18.47 -19.58
CA THR A 282 1.03 -18.65 -18.72
C THR A 282 0.86 -17.74 -17.52
N PRO A 283 0.85 -18.26 -16.28
CA PRO A 283 0.76 -17.40 -15.12
C PRO A 283 2.09 -16.69 -14.83
N PRO A 284 2.04 -15.52 -14.17
CA PRO A 284 3.23 -14.86 -13.66
C PRO A 284 4.07 -15.73 -12.73
N THR A 285 5.37 -15.42 -12.62
CA THR A 285 6.25 -16.04 -11.63
C THR A 285 5.75 -15.79 -10.20
N GLN A 286 6.05 -16.72 -9.28
CA GLN A 286 5.76 -16.56 -7.86
C GLN A 286 6.38 -15.27 -7.29
N VAL A 287 5.66 -14.60 -6.39
CA VAL A 287 6.18 -13.46 -5.62
C VAL A 287 7.22 -13.93 -4.60
N LEU A 288 8.40 -13.30 -4.60
CA LEU A 288 9.53 -13.65 -3.73
C LEU A 288 9.97 -12.47 -2.86
N ASN A 289 10.80 -12.77 -1.86
CA ASN A 289 11.44 -11.78 -0.96
C ASN A 289 10.46 -10.84 -0.24
N ILE A 290 9.28 -11.37 0.10
CA ILE A 290 8.29 -10.66 0.92
C ILE A 290 8.89 -10.36 2.29
N LYS A 291 8.86 -9.08 2.69
CA LYS A 291 9.42 -8.58 3.94
C LYS A 291 8.62 -7.41 4.50
N THR A 292 8.70 -7.20 5.81
CA THR A 292 8.16 -6.01 6.45
C THR A 292 9.20 -4.89 6.45
N THR A 293 8.86 -3.71 5.94
CA THR A 293 9.74 -2.53 5.96
C THR A 293 9.33 -1.47 6.97
N HIS A 294 8.08 -1.52 7.46
CA HIS A 294 7.61 -0.71 8.57
C HIS A 294 6.61 -1.47 9.44
N LEU A 295 6.71 -1.31 10.78
CA LEU A 295 5.76 -1.84 11.76
C LEU A 295 5.40 -0.75 12.75
N SER A 296 4.11 -0.64 13.06
CA SER A 296 3.59 0.16 14.16
C SER A 296 2.70 -0.70 15.08
N THR A 297 2.03 -0.06 16.03
CA THR A 297 1.01 -0.70 16.86
C THR A 297 -0.25 -1.07 16.07
N THR A 298 -0.55 -0.38 14.96
CA THR A 298 -1.82 -0.52 14.22
C THR A 298 -1.65 -0.50 12.70
N SER A 299 -0.42 -0.60 12.20
CA SER A 299 -0.12 -0.61 10.77
C SER A 299 1.15 -1.40 10.45
N ALA A 300 1.28 -1.81 9.19
CA ALA A 300 2.47 -2.46 8.67
C ALA A 300 2.64 -2.15 7.17
N ASN A 301 3.88 -1.93 6.73
CA ASN A 301 4.21 -1.87 5.30
C ASN A 301 4.96 -3.13 4.89
N ILE A 302 4.42 -3.82 3.88
CA ILE A 302 5.02 -5.03 3.31
C ILE A 302 5.53 -4.72 1.90
N GLU A 303 6.73 -5.20 1.58
CA GLU A 303 7.37 -5.07 0.26
C GLU A 303 7.82 -6.43 -0.25
N TRP A 304 7.94 -6.56 -1.58
CA TRP A 304 8.39 -7.77 -2.26
C TRP A 304 9.09 -7.48 -3.58
N ASP A 305 9.72 -8.48 -4.17
CA ASP A 305 10.36 -8.34 -5.48
C ASP A 305 9.35 -8.46 -6.63
N ALA A 306 9.62 -7.76 -7.73
CA ALA A 306 8.75 -7.80 -8.90
C ALA A 306 8.70 -9.19 -9.53
N SER A 307 7.48 -9.65 -9.83
CA SER A 307 7.23 -10.85 -10.63
C SER A 307 7.35 -10.53 -12.12
N THR A 308 7.63 -11.56 -12.91
CA THR A 308 7.74 -11.47 -14.37
C THR A 308 6.73 -12.39 -15.05
N ASP A 309 6.38 -12.06 -16.28
CA ASP A 309 5.45 -12.80 -17.11
C ASP A 309 5.79 -12.59 -18.60
N ASN A 310 5.33 -13.45 -19.52
CA ASN A 310 5.60 -13.33 -20.95
C ASN A 310 4.85 -12.19 -21.64
N VAL A 311 3.67 -11.80 -21.17
CA VAL A 311 2.95 -10.62 -21.66
C VAL A 311 3.09 -9.47 -20.66
N GLY A 312 3.04 -9.76 -19.37
CA GLY A 312 3.34 -8.79 -18.32
C GLY A 312 2.44 -8.91 -17.09
N VAL A 313 2.97 -8.48 -15.95
CA VAL A 313 2.25 -8.46 -14.68
C VAL A 313 1.52 -7.12 -14.55
N ILE A 314 0.22 -7.17 -14.28
CA ILE A 314 -0.62 -5.97 -14.09
C ILE A 314 -0.72 -5.56 -12.62
N GLY A 315 -0.38 -6.45 -11.70
CA GLY A 315 -0.29 -6.13 -10.28
C GLY A 315 -0.32 -7.34 -9.37
N TYR A 316 -0.71 -7.10 -8.11
CA TYR A 316 -0.65 -8.08 -7.03
C TYR A 316 -1.94 -8.05 -6.20
N ILE A 317 -2.41 -9.23 -5.80
CA ILE A 317 -3.49 -9.40 -4.83
C ILE A 317 -2.86 -9.72 -3.48
N VAL A 318 -3.27 -9.01 -2.44
CA VAL A 318 -2.69 -9.11 -1.10
C VAL A 318 -3.70 -9.71 -0.13
N TYR A 319 -3.27 -10.73 0.59
CA TYR A 319 -4.05 -11.44 1.59
C TYR A 319 -3.45 -11.22 2.99
N LEU A 320 -4.30 -10.98 3.97
CA LEU A 320 -3.96 -10.91 5.39
C LEU A 320 -4.81 -11.95 6.14
N ASN A 321 -4.16 -12.87 6.85
CA ASN A 321 -4.81 -13.99 7.55
C ASN A 321 -5.76 -14.80 6.63
N GLY A 322 -5.36 -14.97 5.37
CA GLY A 322 -6.12 -15.70 4.35
C GLY A 322 -7.26 -14.92 3.70
N GLN A 323 -7.56 -13.68 4.12
CA GLN A 323 -8.59 -12.83 3.53
C GLN A 323 -7.98 -11.81 2.56
N GLU A 324 -8.56 -11.65 1.37
CA GLU A 324 -8.15 -10.62 0.41
C GLU A 324 -8.37 -9.24 1.03
N GLN A 325 -7.30 -8.44 1.13
CA GLN A 325 -7.37 -7.08 1.64
C GLN A 325 -7.45 -6.06 0.51
N GLY A 326 -6.87 -6.37 -0.64
CA GLY A 326 -6.94 -5.52 -1.81
C GLY A 326 -5.90 -5.87 -2.87
N LYS A 327 -5.82 -4.97 -3.84
CA LYS A 327 -4.96 -5.07 -5.01
C LYS A 327 -4.00 -3.88 -5.05
N THR A 328 -2.87 -4.06 -5.70
CA THR A 328 -1.86 -3.00 -5.87
C THR A 328 -1.11 -3.20 -7.18
N THR A 329 -0.79 -2.10 -7.86
CA THR A 329 0.05 -2.08 -9.07
C THR A 329 1.53 -1.88 -8.75
N VAL A 330 1.87 -1.61 -7.48
CA VAL A 330 3.24 -1.44 -7.00
C VAL A 330 3.66 -2.62 -6.10
N ASN A 331 4.96 -2.73 -5.84
CA ASN A 331 5.57 -3.84 -5.09
C ASN A 331 5.48 -3.68 -3.56
N ASN A 332 4.45 -2.99 -3.08
CA ASN A 332 4.20 -2.81 -1.66
C ASN A 332 2.72 -2.75 -1.34
N TYR A 333 2.40 -2.97 -0.07
CA TYR A 333 1.07 -2.79 0.48
C TYR A 333 1.12 -2.30 1.92
N TYR A 334 0.39 -1.22 2.20
CA TYR A 334 0.31 -0.60 3.51
C TYR A 334 -0.99 -1.02 4.22
N PHE A 335 -0.88 -1.87 5.23
CA PHE A 335 -1.99 -2.24 6.09
C PHE A 335 -2.22 -1.17 7.15
N MET A 336 -3.49 -0.78 7.34
CA MET A 336 -3.94 0.15 8.38
C MET A 336 -5.02 -0.50 9.25
N GLY A 337 -5.20 0.03 10.47
CA GLY A 337 -6.28 -0.42 11.35
C GLY A 337 -6.05 -1.82 11.95
N LEU A 338 -4.80 -2.26 12.01
CA LEU A 338 -4.44 -3.52 12.68
C LEU A 338 -4.60 -3.39 14.20
N THR A 339 -4.76 -4.52 14.87
CA THR A 339 -4.80 -4.61 16.33
C THR A 339 -3.38 -4.69 16.88
N GLU A 340 -3.10 -4.02 18.00
CA GLU A 340 -1.77 -4.06 18.65
C GLU A 340 -1.44 -5.43 19.23
N ASP A 341 -0.14 -5.72 19.39
CA ASP A 341 0.38 -6.97 19.96
C ASP A 341 -0.23 -8.25 19.35
N THR A 342 -0.56 -8.22 18.06
CA THR A 342 -1.31 -9.26 17.34
C THR A 342 -0.49 -9.83 16.19
N ASP A 343 -0.49 -11.16 16.05
CA ASP A 343 0.19 -11.87 14.97
C ASP A 343 -0.66 -11.84 13.69
N TYR A 344 0.01 -11.63 12.55
CA TYR A 344 -0.57 -11.56 11.22
C TYR A 344 0.26 -12.38 10.23
N GLU A 345 -0.42 -12.96 9.25
CA GLU A 345 0.18 -13.70 8.15
C GLU A 345 -0.19 -13.04 6.81
N VAL A 346 0.83 -12.72 6.01
CA VAL A 346 0.68 -12.09 4.70
C VAL A 346 1.06 -13.06 3.60
N LYS A 347 0.25 -13.03 2.54
CA LYS A 347 0.47 -13.77 1.30
C LYS A 347 0.16 -12.86 0.12
N VAL A 348 0.97 -12.93 -0.94
CA VAL A 348 0.83 -12.09 -2.13
C VAL A 348 0.79 -12.97 -3.37
N VAL A 349 -0.07 -12.62 -4.33
CA VAL A 349 -0.24 -13.33 -5.61
C VAL A 349 -0.09 -12.32 -6.75
N ALA A 350 0.77 -12.60 -7.73
CA ALA A 350 0.89 -11.78 -8.93
C ALA A 350 -0.19 -12.16 -9.96
N ILE A 351 -0.62 -11.19 -10.75
CA ILE A 351 -1.64 -11.39 -11.79
C ILE A 351 -1.27 -10.68 -13.09
N ASP A 352 -1.64 -11.27 -14.22
CA ASP A 352 -1.43 -10.70 -15.56
C ASP A 352 -2.72 -10.09 -16.14
N ALA A 353 -2.61 -9.58 -17.37
CA ALA A 353 -3.72 -8.98 -18.13
C ALA A 353 -4.84 -9.98 -18.51
N MET A 354 -4.54 -11.28 -18.54
CA MET A 354 -5.50 -12.36 -18.79
C MET A 354 -6.07 -12.97 -17.51
N ARG A 355 -5.76 -12.38 -16.35
CA ARG A 355 -6.19 -12.82 -15.01
C ARG A 355 -5.61 -14.18 -14.60
N ASN A 356 -4.52 -14.64 -15.23
CA ASN A 356 -3.76 -15.77 -14.70
C ASN A 356 -3.07 -15.36 -13.41
N ARG A 357 -3.12 -16.25 -12.41
CA ARG A 357 -2.59 -16.00 -11.06
C ARG A 357 -1.33 -16.82 -10.85
N SER A 358 -0.29 -16.18 -10.32
CA SER A 358 0.91 -16.91 -9.89
C SER A 358 0.55 -17.95 -8.82
N THR A 359 1.47 -18.87 -8.55
CA THR A 359 1.41 -19.61 -7.28
C THR A 359 1.49 -18.63 -6.10
N ASP A 360 0.88 -19.02 -4.99
CA ASP A 360 0.95 -18.27 -3.74
C ASP A 360 2.40 -18.04 -3.32
N SER A 361 2.71 -16.84 -2.83
CA SER A 361 4.01 -16.59 -2.20
C SER A 361 4.24 -17.46 -0.96
N ASN A 362 5.48 -17.45 -0.46
CA ASN A 362 5.73 -17.87 0.93
C ASN A 362 4.94 -16.98 1.90
N ILE A 363 4.54 -17.53 3.05
CA ILE A 363 3.85 -16.77 4.11
C ILE A 363 4.87 -15.92 4.85
N LEU A 364 4.60 -14.61 4.95
CA LEU A 364 5.32 -13.71 5.85
C LEU A 364 4.49 -13.53 7.13
N ALA A 365 5.01 -14.04 8.26
CA ALA A 365 4.44 -13.75 9.57
C ALA A 365 5.06 -12.47 10.16
N PHE A 366 4.25 -11.59 10.73
CA PHE A 366 4.69 -10.44 11.51
C PHE A 366 3.78 -10.20 12.70
N LYS A 367 4.28 -9.49 13.71
CA LYS A 367 3.50 -9.08 14.87
C LYS A 367 3.47 -7.57 14.97
N THR A 368 2.29 -6.98 15.13
CA THR A 368 2.16 -5.56 15.44
C THR A 368 2.80 -5.24 16.78
N LEU A 369 3.28 -4.02 16.94
CA LEU A 369 3.91 -3.61 18.18
C LEU A 369 2.88 -3.50 19.30
N LYS A 370 3.33 -3.73 20.53
CA LYS A 370 2.55 -3.41 21.71
C LYS A 370 2.73 -1.94 22.07
N LYS A 371 1.64 -1.24 22.35
CA LYS A 371 1.70 0.12 22.89
C LYS A 371 2.31 0.10 24.29
N ASN A 372 3.37 0.89 24.49
CA ASN A 372 3.94 1.10 25.81
C ASN A 372 3.07 2.10 26.59
N THR A 373 2.43 1.64 27.66
CA THR A 373 1.55 2.46 28.52
C THR A 373 2.24 3.04 29.75
N GLU A 374 3.50 2.70 30.01
CA GLU A 374 4.22 3.08 31.24
C GLU A 374 5.34 4.10 30.96
N PRO A 375 5.21 5.36 31.43
CA PRO A 375 6.31 6.32 31.43
C PRO A 375 7.49 5.80 32.27
N GLY A 376 8.66 5.62 31.65
CA GLY A 376 9.88 5.19 32.33
C GLY A 376 10.39 3.78 32.00
N ASN A 377 9.71 3.01 31.13
CA ASN A 377 10.18 1.71 30.65
C ASN A 377 10.35 1.64 29.12
N SER A 378 10.57 2.79 28.48
CA SER A 378 10.83 2.94 27.04
C SER A 378 12.24 3.48 26.77
N LEU A 379 12.65 3.48 25.50
CA LEU A 379 13.82 4.25 25.07
C LEU A 379 13.60 5.74 25.32
N TYR A 380 14.68 6.48 25.55
CA TYR A 380 14.67 7.91 25.80
C TYR A 380 15.94 8.57 25.27
N PHE A 381 15.89 9.86 24.96
CA PHE A 381 17.06 10.64 24.59
C PHE A 381 17.96 10.87 25.80
N SER A 382 19.20 10.42 25.74
CA SER A 382 20.21 10.66 26.77
C SER A 382 21.11 11.86 26.47
N GLU A 383 21.24 12.25 25.20
CA GLU A 383 22.04 13.40 24.81
C GLU A 383 21.48 14.09 23.56
N TYR A 384 21.54 15.43 23.57
CA TYR A 384 21.29 16.31 22.44
C TYR A 384 22.55 17.13 22.20
N MET A 385 23.01 17.22 20.96
CA MET A 385 24.12 18.08 20.58
C MET A 385 23.74 19.03 19.46
N GLU A 386 23.87 20.33 19.76
CA GLU A 386 23.93 21.40 18.78
C GLU A 386 25.29 22.12 18.86
N GLY A 387 26.11 21.85 17.86
CA GLY A 387 27.45 22.40 17.72
C GLY A 387 27.64 23.24 16.46
N SER A 388 28.92 23.53 16.17
CA SER A 388 29.37 24.29 14.99
C SER A 388 28.92 23.63 13.69
N GLY A 389 28.22 24.37 12.84
CA GLY A 389 27.79 23.89 11.53
C GLY A 389 26.96 22.60 11.64
N TYR A 390 27.51 21.50 11.12
CA TYR A 390 26.89 20.17 11.11
C TYR A 390 27.24 19.28 12.30
N ASN A 391 27.84 19.83 13.36
CA ASN A 391 27.99 19.10 14.61
C ASN A 391 26.61 18.96 15.27
N LYS A 392 25.86 17.95 14.84
CA LYS A 392 24.49 17.66 15.28
C LYS A 392 24.41 16.17 15.59
N ALA A 393 24.03 15.84 16.81
CA ALA A 393 23.85 14.46 17.23
C ALA A 393 22.71 14.31 18.23
N LEU A 394 22.09 13.13 18.22
CA LEU A 394 21.12 12.68 19.21
C LEU A 394 21.57 11.31 19.72
N GLU A 395 21.50 11.09 21.02
CA GLU A 395 21.77 9.80 21.64
C GLU A 395 20.50 9.26 22.29
N ILE A 396 20.18 8.00 22.03
CA ILE A 396 19.03 7.30 22.59
C ILE A 396 19.52 6.18 23.50
N ALA A 397 19.14 6.20 24.76
CA ALA A 397 19.49 5.20 25.75
C ALA A 397 18.41 4.13 25.91
N ASN A 398 18.85 2.90 26.18
CA ASN A 398 18.00 1.80 26.63
C ASN A 398 18.27 1.46 28.10
N LYS A 399 17.30 1.74 28.98
CA LYS A 399 17.27 1.29 30.39
C LYS A 399 16.06 0.40 30.70
N THR A 400 15.44 -0.19 29.68
CA THR A 400 14.19 -0.97 29.81
C THR A 400 14.36 -2.34 30.48
N GLY A 401 15.59 -2.73 30.81
CA GLY A 401 15.90 -4.07 31.32
C GLY A 401 16.05 -5.14 30.22
N ASN A 402 15.61 -4.87 28.99
CA ASN A 402 15.59 -5.82 27.87
C ASN A 402 16.31 -5.28 26.63
N VAL A 403 16.60 -6.17 25.66
CA VAL A 403 17.01 -5.74 24.31
C VAL A 403 15.78 -5.18 23.60
N VAL A 404 15.90 -4.00 22.97
CA VAL A 404 14.81 -3.34 22.24
C VAL A 404 15.09 -3.38 20.74
N ASN A 405 14.10 -3.78 19.95
CA ASN A 405 14.15 -3.67 18.49
C ASN A 405 13.76 -2.23 18.08
N LEU A 406 14.61 -1.59 17.27
CA LEU A 406 14.43 -0.21 16.83
C LEU A 406 13.50 -0.05 15.62
N GLY A 407 13.13 -1.13 14.92
CA GLY A 407 12.34 -1.15 13.68
C GLY A 407 10.88 -0.64 13.78
N GLY A 408 10.51 -0.03 14.91
CA GLY A 408 9.25 0.66 15.12
C GLY A 408 9.41 2.04 15.77
N TYR A 409 10.65 2.49 15.94
CA TYR A 409 10.96 3.79 16.52
C TYR A 409 11.30 4.78 15.42
N THR A 410 10.82 6.01 15.58
CA THR A 410 11.20 7.11 14.69
C THR A 410 11.52 8.37 15.49
N VAL A 411 12.40 9.20 14.93
CA VAL A 411 12.65 10.55 15.44
C VAL A 411 11.95 11.56 14.54
N LYS A 412 11.12 12.41 15.13
CA LYS A 412 10.39 13.48 14.42
C LYS A 412 10.77 14.84 15.03
N VAL A 413 10.71 15.89 14.24
CA VAL A 413 11.07 17.26 14.65
C VAL A 413 9.94 18.23 14.31
N GLN A 414 9.63 19.14 15.23
CA GLN A 414 8.85 20.34 14.95
C GLN A 414 9.79 21.51 14.80
N PHE A 415 9.91 22.04 13.58
CA PHE A 415 10.82 23.14 13.29
C PHE A 415 10.23 24.49 13.74
N ASN A 416 11.05 25.30 14.40
CA ASN A 416 10.77 26.67 14.83
C ASN A 416 9.53 26.79 15.74
N GLY A 417 9.23 25.74 16.51
CA GLY A 417 8.19 25.79 17.56
C GLY A 417 6.76 25.98 17.08
N THR A 418 6.45 25.70 15.81
CA THR A 418 5.08 25.81 15.27
C THR A 418 4.78 24.69 14.25
N GLY A 419 3.50 24.33 14.11
CA GLY A 419 3.03 23.35 13.11
C GLY A 419 3.00 21.90 13.61
N ASP A 420 2.84 20.94 12.70
CA ASP A 420 2.86 19.52 13.08
C ASP A 420 4.28 18.97 13.21
N TRP A 421 4.41 17.78 13.81
CA TRP A 421 5.63 16.97 13.69
C TRP A 421 5.98 16.73 12.20
N LYS A 422 7.25 16.95 11.83
CA LYS A 422 7.81 16.74 10.49
C LYS A 422 9.10 15.90 10.56
N ALA A 423 9.69 15.64 9.40
CA ALA A 423 10.99 14.98 9.22
C ALA A 423 11.11 13.66 9.99
N ASP A 424 10.50 12.61 9.45
CA ASP A 424 10.42 11.28 10.04
C ASP A 424 11.69 10.46 9.75
N LEU A 425 12.51 10.21 10.77
CA LEU A 425 13.72 9.40 10.67
C LEU A 425 13.48 8.02 11.30
N PRO A 426 13.24 6.95 10.51
CA PRO A 426 13.07 5.62 11.05
C PRO A 426 14.39 5.07 11.59
N LEU A 427 14.31 4.39 12.73
CA LEU A 427 15.42 3.68 13.34
C LEU A 427 15.37 2.20 12.97
N SER A 428 16.53 1.52 13.07
CA SER A 428 16.62 0.09 12.77
C SER A 428 17.72 -0.57 13.58
N GLY A 429 17.67 -1.90 13.67
CA GLY A 429 18.60 -2.70 14.47
C GLY A 429 18.05 -3.03 15.86
N SER A 430 18.96 -3.40 16.78
CA SER A 430 18.62 -3.76 18.15
C SER A 430 19.53 -3.04 19.13
N LEU A 431 18.95 -2.53 20.21
CA LEU A 431 19.66 -1.81 21.25
C LEU A 431 19.62 -2.62 22.54
N ASN A 432 20.79 -3.09 23.01
CA ASN A 432 20.89 -3.85 24.25
C ASN A 432 20.52 -2.99 25.47
N ASN A 433 20.03 -3.62 26.54
CA ASN A 433 19.86 -2.95 27.81
C ASN A 433 21.19 -2.35 28.29
N ASN A 434 21.15 -1.16 28.90
CA ASN A 434 22.32 -0.38 29.30
C ASN A 434 23.26 -0.01 28.14
N SER A 435 22.73 0.12 26.92
CA SER A 435 23.46 0.64 25.76
C SER A 435 22.79 1.89 25.21
N VAL A 436 23.51 2.60 24.34
CA VAL A 436 23.05 3.80 23.65
C VAL A 436 23.11 3.60 22.13
N TYR A 437 22.27 4.34 21.40
CA TYR A 437 22.24 4.41 19.94
C TYR A 437 22.44 5.86 19.52
N VAL A 438 23.53 6.13 18.80
CA VAL A 438 23.94 7.49 18.43
C VAL A 438 23.60 7.78 16.98
N ILE A 439 22.82 8.83 16.75
CA ILE A 439 22.47 9.38 15.44
C ILE A 439 23.30 10.64 15.25
N GLY A 440 24.13 10.68 14.21
CA GLY A 440 24.96 11.83 13.86
C GLY A 440 24.64 12.37 12.47
N HIS A 441 24.70 13.69 12.31
CA HIS A 441 24.69 14.26 10.97
C HIS A 441 25.95 13.81 10.19
N SER A 442 25.80 13.45 8.92
CA SER A 442 26.87 12.85 8.08
C SER A 442 28.09 13.74 7.82
N LYS A 443 28.02 15.01 8.26
CA LYS A 443 29.07 16.03 8.15
C LYS A 443 29.59 16.52 9.50
N ILE A 444 29.31 15.79 10.57
CA ILE A 444 29.90 16.04 11.89
C ILE A 444 31.44 16.04 11.79
N ALA A 445 32.08 17.01 12.43
CA ALA A 445 33.50 17.30 12.29
C ALA A 445 34.19 17.39 13.67
N THR A 446 35.51 17.58 13.67
CA THR A 446 36.33 17.74 14.88
C THR A 446 35.80 18.89 15.77
N PRO A 447 35.78 18.75 17.12
CA PRO A 447 36.35 17.67 17.94
C PRO A 447 35.50 16.40 18.04
N CYS A 448 34.32 16.33 17.42
CA CYS A 448 33.37 15.25 17.60
C CYS A 448 33.63 14.01 16.72
N THR A 449 34.71 14.03 15.95
CA THR A 449 35.29 12.86 15.30
C THR A 449 36.42 12.32 16.20
N PRO A 450 36.22 11.19 16.93
CA PRO A 450 35.62 9.95 16.45
C PRO A 450 34.55 9.38 17.41
N ALA A 451 33.46 10.09 17.68
CA ALA A 451 32.36 9.52 18.46
C ALA A 451 31.79 8.27 17.78
N ARG A 452 31.36 7.26 18.56
CA ARG A 452 30.64 6.10 17.99
C ARG A 452 29.30 6.58 17.46
N ILE A 453 29.14 6.59 16.14
CA ILE A 453 27.88 6.92 15.47
C ILE A 453 27.33 5.64 14.88
N ASP A 454 26.16 5.22 15.36
CA ASP A 454 25.46 4.04 14.87
C ASP A 454 24.68 4.34 13.58
N LEU A 455 24.14 5.57 13.47
CA LEU A 455 23.46 6.07 12.27
C LEU A 455 24.05 7.42 11.82
N SER A 456 24.81 7.40 10.73
CA SER A 456 25.31 8.60 10.04
C SER A 456 24.35 8.97 8.91
N THR A 457 23.70 10.14 8.97
CA THR A 457 22.63 10.52 8.03
C THR A 457 22.66 12.00 7.65
N SER A 458 22.15 12.35 6.46
CA SER A 458 21.88 13.73 6.05
C SER A 458 20.38 14.07 6.09
N SER A 459 19.57 13.32 6.85
CA SER A 459 18.14 13.59 7.02
C SER A 459 17.91 15.01 7.51
N THR A 460 16.83 15.65 7.03
CA THR A 460 16.37 16.95 7.54
C THR A 460 16.05 16.89 9.03
N THR A 461 15.72 15.72 9.60
CA THR A 461 15.59 15.51 11.05
C THR A 461 16.85 15.95 11.80
N MET A 462 18.04 15.81 11.19
CA MET A 462 19.34 16.17 11.79
C MET A 462 19.77 17.61 11.50
N THR A 463 18.89 18.46 10.95
CA THR A 463 19.13 19.89 10.77
C THR A 463 18.46 20.74 11.86
N PHE A 464 18.10 20.11 12.98
CA PHE A 464 17.50 20.80 14.12
C PHE A 464 18.41 21.91 14.68
N ASN A 465 17.81 22.88 15.34
CA ASN A 465 18.48 23.94 16.08
C ASN A 465 17.73 24.26 17.39
N GLY A 466 18.28 25.17 18.19
CA GLY A 466 17.98 25.31 19.60
C GLY A 466 16.58 25.76 20.02
N ASN A 467 15.63 25.94 19.09
CA ASN A 467 14.20 26.09 19.39
C ASN A 467 13.30 24.98 18.79
N ASP A 468 13.87 23.96 18.15
CA ASP A 468 13.11 22.87 17.57
C ASP A 468 12.73 21.84 18.63
N ALA A 469 11.49 21.36 18.63
CA ALA A 469 11.11 20.23 19.48
C ALA A 469 11.43 18.91 18.76
N ILE A 470 12.03 17.96 19.46
CA ILE A 470 12.46 16.66 18.93
C ILE A 470 11.76 15.57 19.73
N GLY A 471 10.96 14.75 19.04
CA GLY A 471 10.22 13.65 19.65
C GLY A 471 10.77 12.29 19.22
N LEU A 472 10.91 11.39 20.18
CA LEU A 472 11.11 9.96 19.95
C LEU A 472 9.73 9.30 19.96
N PHE A 473 9.40 8.60 18.90
CA PHE A 473 8.12 7.92 18.72
C PHE A 473 8.32 6.41 18.65
N GLN A 474 7.34 5.67 19.17
CA GLN A 474 7.17 4.25 18.88
C GLN A 474 5.83 4.09 18.15
N GLY A 475 5.87 3.77 16.86
CA GLY A 475 4.74 4.02 15.97
C GLY A 475 4.34 5.50 16.02
N ASP A 476 3.10 5.78 16.41
CA ASP A 476 2.57 7.15 16.56
C ASP A 476 2.57 7.67 18.01
N THR A 477 3.02 6.85 18.97
CA THR A 477 3.04 7.26 20.39
C THR A 477 4.36 7.97 20.69
N LEU A 478 4.28 9.24 21.14
CA LEU A 478 5.42 9.97 21.68
C LEU A 478 5.89 9.30 22.98
N VAL A 479 7.16 8.89 23.04
CA VAL A 479 7.75 8.23 24.20
C VAL A 479 8.77 9.09 24.95
N ASP A 480 9.40 10.06 24.27
CA ASP A 480 10.29 11.05 24.89
C ASP A 480 10.37 12.32 24.03
N ILE A 481 10.66 13.46 24.65
CA ILE A 481 10.80 14.74 23.96
C ILE A 481 11.98 15.58 24.49
N ILE A 482 12.65 16.28 23.57
CA ILE A 482 13.58 17.39 23.84
C ILE A 482 12.95 18.66 23.27
N GLY A 483 12.89 19.75 24.05
CA GLY A 483 12.21 20.98 23.66
C GLY A 483 10.69 20.93 23.84
N THR A 484 10.06 22.10 23.90
CA THR A 484 8.61 22.22 24.12
C THR A 484 7.89 22.27 22.77
N PHE A 485 6.97 21.33 22.53
CA PHE A 485 6.13 21.36 21.32
C PHE A 485 5.21 22.59 21.33
N ASN A 486 5.08 23.25 20.17
CA ASN A 486 4.37 24.53 20.00
C ASN A 486 4.97 25.72 20.78
N ASP A 487 6.29 25.72 21.00
CA ASP A 487 7.00 26.85 21.61
C ASP A 487 8.20 27.24 20.77
N SER A 488 8.23 28.49 20.31
CA SER A 488 9.31 29.04 19.49
C SER A 488 10.49 29.60 20.29
N SER A 489 10.44 29.49 21.62
CA SER A 489 11.50 29.95 22.52
C SER A 489 12.77 29.11 22.40
N ASN A 490 13.91 29.78 22.33
CA ASN A 490 15.21 29.13 22.35
C ASN A 490 15.48 28.46 23.71
N TYR A 491 15.84 27.18 23.71
CA TYR A 491 16.20 26.42 24.90
C TYR A 491 17.60 25.77 24.83
N ALA A 492 18.13 25.50 23.63
CA ALA A 492 19.39 24.75 23.45
C ALA A 492 20.36 25.30 22.37
N VAL A 493 20.23 26.56 21.97
CA VAL A 493 21.05 27.15 20.88
C VAL A 493 22.55 27.05 21.18
N ASP A 494 23.28 26.39 20.28
CA ASP A 494 24.73 26.13 20.41
C ASP A 494 25.07 25.46 21.77
N LYS A 495 24.26 24.49 22.21
CA LYS A 495 24.47 23.72 23.45
C LYS A 495 24.47 22.22 23.21
N THR A 496 25.14 21.53 24.12
CA THR A 496 24.95 20.09 24.33
C THR A 496 24.15 19.91 25.61
N LEU A 497 23.10 19.08 25.57
CA LEU A 497 22.29 18.71 26.73
C LEU A 497 22.53 17.24 27.03
N ARG A 498 22.80 16.91 28.29
CA ARG A 498 22.93 15.52 28.75
C ARG A 498 21.90 15.23 29.82
N ARG A 499 21.10 14.18 29.63
CA ARG A 499 20.02 13.87 30.54
C ARG A 499 20.59 13.35 31.87
N ASN A 500 20.16 13.93 32.99
CA ASN A 500 20.62 13.60 34.34
C ASN A 500 19.68 12.65 35.11
N VAL A 501 18.56 12.25 34.49
CA VAL A 501 17.62 11.22 34.94
C VAL A 501 17.66 9.98 34.04
N ASN A 502 17.32 8.81 34.58
CA ASN A 502 17.33 7.53 33.86
C ASN A 502 15.96 7.17 33.24
N ALA A 503 15.22 8.15 32.74
CA ALA A 503 13.90 7.95 32.14
C ALA A 503 13.59 9.07 31.14
N GLY A 504 12.77 8.75 30.13
CA GLY A 504 12.19 9.73 29.22
C GLY A 504 11.00 10.45 29.84
N ASN A 505 10.63 11.57 29.23
CA ASN A 505 9.51 12.42 29.60
C ASN A 505 8.82 12.92 28.32
N ILE A 506 7.50 12.83 28.26
CA ILE A 506 6.70 13.32 27.12
C ILE A 506 6.38 14.82 27.23
N GLN A 507 6.83 15.48 28.30
CA GLN A 507 6.77 16.93 28.50
C GLN A 507 8.18 17.41 28.83
N TYR A 508 8.70 18.35 28.05
CA TYR A 508 10.07 18.80 28.23
C TYR A 508 10.27 19.54 29.56
N ASN A 509 11.31 19.15 30.29
CA ASN A 509 11.63 19.70 31.59
C ASN A 509 13.13 19.98 31.67
N ASN A 510 13.51 21.27 31.65
CA ASN A 510 14.91 21.70 31.71
C ASN A 510 15.70 21.16 32.92
N SER A 511 15.02 20.81 34.04
CA SER A 511 15.71 20.28 35.21
C SER A 511 16.29 18.86 35.02
N GLU A 512 15.83 18.15 33.99
CA GLU A 512 16.29 16.80 33.61
C GLU A 512 17.58 16.83 32.80
N TRP A 513 18.14 18.01 32.50
CA TRP A 513 19.25 18.18 31.59
C TRP A 513 20.39 19.00 32.19
N ASP A 514 21.59 18.45 32.14
CA ASP A 514 22.83 19.18 32.36
C ASP A 514 23.25 19.86 31.05
N ILE A 515 23.61 21.14 31.12
CA ILE A 515 23.90 21.98 29.95
C ILE A 515 25.42 22.17 29.82
N PHE A 516 25.94 21.82 28.66
CA PHE A 516 27.36 21.93 28.31
C PHE A 516 27.58 22.94 27.18
N ALA A 517 28.84 23.22 26.92
CA ALA A 517 29.22 24.10 25.83
C ALA A 517 28.89 23.48 24.47
N LYS A 518 28.87 24.36 23.47
CA LYS A 518 28.95 24.00 22.07
C LYS A 518 30.09 23.00 21.82
N ASP A 519 29.85 22.02 20.95
CA ASP A 519 30.84 21.02 20.53
C ASP A 519 31.37 20.13 21.69
N SER A 520 30.59 19.92 22.76
CA SER A 520 30.93 19.02 23.88
C SER A 520 30.49 17.57 23.60
N CYS A 521 31.36 16.77 22.98
CA CYS A 521 31.09 15.39 22.50
C CYS A 521 31.96 14.32 23.19
N ASP A 522 32.51 14.64 24.36
CA ASP A 522 33.46 13.79 25.09
C ASP A 522 32.89 12.47 25.61
N ASP A 523 31.57 12.36 25.74
CA ASP A 523 30.84 11.17 26.21
C ASP A 523 29.79 10.64 25.24
N LEU A 524 29.70 11.19 24.02
CA LEU A 524 28.78 10.69 23.01
C LEU A 524 29.09 9.21 22.69
N GLY A 525 28.10 8.33 22.85
CA GLY A 525 28.24 6.89 22.74
C GLY A 525 28.60 6.19 24.06
N LEU A 526 28.60 6.90 25.19
CA LEU A 526 28.79 6.37 26.54
C LEU A 526 27.50 6.52 27.33
N ILE A 527 27.06 5.45 27.97
CA ILE A 527 25.90 5.54 28.84
C ILE A 527 26.24 6.38 30.08
N ASN A 528 25.52 7.49 30.27
CA ASN A 528 25.56 8.33 31.46
C ASN A 528 25.06 7.56 32.69
N ASN A 529 25.82 6.58 33.15
CA ASN A 529 25.74 6.14 34.52
C ASN A 529 26.31 7.31 35.33
N ASN A 530 25.55 7.85 36.29
CA ASN A 530 25.97 8.86 37.27
C ASN A 530 27.26 8.54 38.08
N ASN A 531 28.06 7.55 37.67
CA ASN A 531 29.47 7.41 37.97
C ASN A 531 30.33 8.26 37.03
N THR A 532 30.08 9.57 36.96
CA THR A 532 31.23 10.45 36.73
C THR A 532 32.23 10.13 37.83
N LEU A 533 33.42 9.67 37.46
CA LEU A 533 34.61 9.90 38.26
C LEU A 533 34.79 11.43 38.32
N LYS A 534 33.96 12.09 39.12
CA LYS A 534 34.18 13.46 39.53
C LYS A 534 35.50 13.42 40.30
N THR A 535 36.49 14.17 39.86
CA THR A 535 37.48 14.71 40.80
C THR A 535 36.76 15.74 41.67
N GLN A 536 35.81 15.31 42.50
CA GLN A 536 35.65 16.00 43.75
C GLN A 536 36.85 15.58 44.59
N ASP A 537 37.66 16.55 45.01
CA ASP A 537 38.30 16.48 46.32
C ASP A 537 37.21 16.47 47.40
N SER A 538 36.38 15.41 47.42
CA SER A 538 35.69 15.01 48.63
C SER A 538 36.79 14.45 49.51
N LYS A 539 37.01 15.04 50.69
CA LYS A 539 37.84 14.42 51.73
C LYS A 539 37.46 12.95 51.80
N ALA A 540 38.36 12.08 51.37
CA ALA A 540 38.15 10.65 51.45
C ALA A 540 37.77 10.31 52.91
N PRO A 541 36.77 9.44 53.14
CA PRO A 541 36.46 8.98 54.49
C PRO A 541 37.75 8.49 55.13
N ALA A 542 37.95 8.73 56.44
CA ALA A 542 39.21 8.52 57.17
C ALA A 542 39.80 7.09 57.05
N ASN A 543 39.06 6.15 56.46
CA ASN A 543 39.39 4.75 56.31
C ASN A 543 39.79 4.34 54.88
N ALA A 544 39.70 5.23 53.88
CA ALA A 544 39.96 4.88 52.48
C ALA A 544 41.45 4.61 52.19
N ILE A 545 41.73 3.59 51.38
CA ILE A 545 43.07 3.33 50.84
C ILE A 545 43.41 4.46 49.86
N THR A 546 44.55 5.11 50.06
CA THR A 546 45.05 6.19 49.20
C THR A 546 46.50 5.95 48.83
N LEU A 547 46.87 6.39 47.63
CA LEU A 547 48.24 6.38 47.15
C LEU A 547 49.03 7.50 47.84
N VAL A 548 50.21 7.18 48.38
CA VAL A 548 51.03 8.13 49.16
C VAL A 548 51.77 9.11 48.25
N GLU A 549 52.17 8.66 47.05
CA GLU A 549 52.93 9.47 46.11
C GLU A 549 52.55 9.18 44.66
N ASN A 550 52.37 10.24 43.87
CA ASN A 550 52.24 10.19 42.41
C ASN A 550 52.82 11.49 41.82
N PRO A 551 53.91 11.45 41.03
CA PRO A 551 54.60 10.27 40.52
C PRO A 551 55.37 9.46 41.59
N VAL A 552 55.42 8.14 41.43
CA VAL A 552 56.18 7.18 42.25
C VAL A 552 57.66 7.25 41.86
N LYS A 553 58.53 7.34 42.86
CA LYS A 553 59.99 7.36 42.68
C LYS A 553 60.58 5.98 42.95
N GLY A 554 61.43 5.50 42.04
CA GLY A 554 62.17 4.24 42.25
C GLY A 554 61.32 2.96 42.24
N GLY A 555 60.10 3.01 41.69
CA GLY A 555 59.22 1.85 41.53
C GLY A 555 58.54 1.34 42.80
N GLU A 556 58.72 1.98 43.96
CA GLU A 556 58.05 1.59 45.21
C GLU A 556 56.71 2.33 45.38
N VAL A 557 55.60 1.65 45.08
CA VAL A 557 54.26 2.23 45.16
C VAL A 557 53.72 2.11 46.59
N LYS A 558 53.64 3.24 47.32
CA LYS A 558 53.21 3.27 48.73
C LYS A 558 51.73 3.63 48.88
N PHE A 559 51.07 2.95 49.82
CA PHE A 559 49.68 3.19 50.18
C PHE A 559 49.52 3.52 51.67
N LYS A 560 48.46 4.26 52.00
CA LYS A 560 48.00 4.52 53.38
C LYS A 560 46.50 4.26 53.48
N GLY A 561 46.02 3.82 54.63
CA GLY A 561 44.61 3.52 54.88
C GLY A 561 44.46 2.42 55.93
N THR A 562 43.36 2.44 56.69
CA THR A 562 43.13 1.47 57.77
C THR A 562 42.77 0.07 57.26
N GLN A 563 42.31 -0.04 56.01
CA GLN A 563 41.89 -1.30 55.37
C GLN A 563 42.97 -2.01 54.53
N LEU A 564 44.22 -1.55 54.53
CA LEU A 564 45.27 -2.14 53.68
C LEU A 564 45.44 -3.64 53.88
N LYS A 565 45.37 -4.12 55.13
CA LYS A 565 45.53 -5.54 55.47
C LYS A 565 44.37 -6.43 54.99
N GLU A 566 43.24 -5.83 54.59
CA GLU A 566 42.07 -6.54 54.09
C GLU A 566 42.16 -6.83 52.59
N VAL A 567 43.08 -6.18 51.88
CA VAL A 567 43.27 -6.36 50.42
C VAL A 567 43.76 -7.76 50.13
N LYS A 568 42.99 -8.51 49.36
CA LYS A 568 43.28 -9.91 49.00
C LYS A 568 44.15 -10.04 47.76
N LYS A 569 44.06 -9.08 46.83
CA LYS A 569 44.81 -9.12 45.58
C LYS A 569 45.19 -7.72 45.10
N ALA A 570 46.44 -7.57 44.64
CA ALA A 570 46.89 -6.44 43.84
C ALA A 570 47.26 -6.93 42.43
N THR A 571 46.82 -6.22 41.40
CA THR A 571 47.27 -6.44 40.01
C THR A 571 47.65 -5.12 39.36
N VAL A 572 48.86 -5.07 38.81
CA VAL A 572 49.42 -3.89 38.14
C VAL A 572 49.42 -4.11 36.65
N TYR A 573 48.99 -3.10 35.90
CA TYR A 573 48.95 -3.06 34.45
C TYR A 573 49.77 -1.86 33.95
N ASN A 574 50.45 -2.02 32.82
CA ASN A 574 51.01 -0.89 32.09
C ASN A 574 49.93 -0.18 31.25
N SER A 575 50.27 0.93 30.59
CA SER A 575 49.37 1.70 29.75
C SER A 575 48.80 0.95 28.53
N LEU A 576 49.39 -0.19 28.16
CA LEU A 576 48.91 -1.06 27.09
C LEU A 576 47.99 -2.18 27.61
N GLY A 577 47.64 -2.18 28.90
CA GLY A 577 46.78 -3.20 29.51
C GLY A 577 47.47 -4.54 29.79
N LYS A 578 48.80 -4.62 29.64
CA LYS A 578 49.57 -5.83 29.99
C LYS A 578 49.79 -5.90 31.49
N ILE A 579 49.55 -7.07 32.09
CA ILE A 579 49.85 -7.33 33.51
C ILE A 579 51.37 -7.27 33.71
N VAL A 580 51.77 -6.41 34.63
CA VAL A 580 53.15 -6.20 35.08
C VAL A 580 53.44 -7.03 36.32
N LEU A 581 52.50 -7.06 37.26
CA LEU A 581 52.66 -7.73 38.55
C LEU A 581 51.30 -8.16 39.08
N SER A 582 51.20 -9.34 39.71
CA SER A 582 50.02 -9.75 40.46
C SER A 582 50.45 -10.42 41.75
N ILE A 583 49.90 -9.95 42.88
CA ILE A 583 50.27 -10.40 44.23
C ILE A 583 48.99 -10.67 45.03
N SER A 584 48.97 -11.79 45.76
CA SER A 584 47.92 -12.08 46.74
C SER A 584 48.33 -11.57 48.13
N ASN A 585 47.39 -11.03 48.88
CA ASN A 585 47.56 -10.42 50.21
C ASN A 585 48.75 -9.43 50.29
N PRO A 586 48.80 -8.43 49.39
CA PRO A 586 49.98 -7.58 49.15
C PRO A 586 50.47 -6.81 50.39
N PHE A 587 49.60 -6.53 51.36
CA PHE A 587 49.91 -5.67 52.50
C PHE A 587 49.97 -6.40 53.85
N THR A 588 50.28 -7.70 53.84
CA THR A 588 50.41 -8.49 55.07
C THR A 588 51.53 -7.96 55.98
N ASN A 589 52.69 -7.61 55.39
CA ASN A 589 53.90 -7.18 56.11
C ASN A 589 54.46 -5.83 55.61
N SER A 590 53.79 -5.17 54.67
CA SER A 590 54.23 -3.91 54.06
C SER A 590 53.02 -3.06 53.70
N ASN A 591 53.21 -1.75 53.50
CA ASN A 591 52.23 -0.86 52.88
C ASN A 591 52.65 -0.43 51.46
N SER A 592 53.68 -1.08 50.89
CA SER A 592 54.22 -0.78 49.57
C SER A 592 54.27 -2.00 48.67
N ILE A 593 54.17 -1.75 47.36
CA ILE A 593 54.36 -2.73 46.29
C ILE A 593 55.55 -2.27 45.44
N ILE A 594 56.55 -3.13 45.30
CA ILE A 594 57.79 -2.81 44.59
C ILE A 594 57.71 -3.34 43.16
N LEU A 595 57.79 -2.43 42.19
CA LEU A 595 57.87 -2.71 40.76
C LEU A 595 59.33 -2.66 40.33
N LYS A 596 59.99 -3.82 40.34
CA LYS A 596 61.40 -3.93 39.94
C LYS A 596 61.53 -3.86 38.42
N ASN A 597 62.43 -3.01 37.92
CA ASN A 597 62.83 -2.90 36.50
C ASN A 597 61.75 -2.35 35.54
N GLU A 598 60.71 -1.67 36.05
CA GLU A 598 59.70 -1.05 35.19
C GLU A 598 60.17 0.30 34.64
N LEU A 599 59.87 0.55 33.35
CA LEU A 599 60.24 1.80 32.67
C LEU A 599 59.38 2.98 33.15
N PRO A 600 59.86 4.22 33.08
CA PRO A 600 59.05 5.40 33.30
C PRO A 600 57.79 5.37 32.42
N GLY A 601 56.63 5.66 33.01
CA GLY A 601 55.36 5.49 32.30
C GLY A 601 54.14 5.56 33.21
N VAL A 602 52.96 5.41 32.61
CA VAL A 602 51.68 5.38 33.32
C VAL A 602 51.28 3.92 33.57
N TYR A 603 50.88 3.65 34.82
CA TYR A 603 50.47 2.34 35.28
C TYR A 603 49.13 2.44 36.01
N PHE A 604 48.41 1.32 36.02
CA PHE A 604 47.18 1.13 36.77
C PHE A 604 47.40 0.01 37.76
N ILE A 605 46.95 0.19 39.00
CA ILE A 605 46.93 -0.88 40.00
C ILE A 605 45.51 -1.06 40.51
N ILE A 606 45.06 -2.31 40.48
CA ILE A 606 43.77 -2.75 41.00
C ILE A 606 44.04 -3.48 42.31
N LEU A 607 43.53 -2.94 43.41
CA LEU A 607 43.49 -3.54 44.74
C LEU A 607 42.07 -4.09 44.97
N ASP A 608 41.88 -5.39 44.79
CA ASP A 608 40.58 -6.06 44.70
C ASP A 608 39.63 -5.38 43.69
N ASN A 609 38.78 -4.45 44.15
CA ASN A 609 37.82 -3.70 43.33
C ASN A 609 38.15 -2.19 43.23
N THR A 610 39.26 -1.74 43.81
CA THR A 610 39.67 -0.32 43.82
C THR A 610 40.84 -0.09 42.89
N THR A 611 40.68 0.81 41.93
CA THR A 611 41.70 1.12 40.92
C THR A 611 42.40 2.44 41.22
N PHE A 612 43.73 2.45 41.14
CA PHE A 612 44.57 3.64 41.21
C PHE A 612 45.36 3.79 39.92
N LYS A 613 45.52 5.04 39.46
CA LYS A 613 46.43 5.41 38.37
C LYS A 613 47.64 6.11 38.96
N PHE A 614 48.84 5.70 38.57
CA PHE A 614 50.08 6.35 38.98
C PHE A 614 51.08 6.40 37.83
N SER A 615 52.06 7.28 37.96
CA SER A 615 53.19 7.37 37.02
C SER A 615 54.49 7.01 37.73
N ILE A 616 55.38 6.28 37.06
CA ILE A 616 56.75 6.04 37.52
C ILE A 616 57.65 7.05 36.80
N ARG A 617 58.49 7.76 37.56
CA ARG A 617 59.52 8.66 37.02
C ARG A 617 60.91 8.08 37.20
#